data_AF-A0A8C5S8I0-F1
#
_entry.id   AF-A0A8C5S8I0-F1
#
_cell.length_a   1.000
_cell.length_b   1.000
_cell.length_c   1.000
_cell.angle_alpha   90.00
_cell.angle_beta   90.00
_cell.angle_gamma   90.00
#
_symmetry.space_group_name_H-M   'P 1'
#
loop_
_entity.id
_entity.type
_entity.pdbx_description
1 polymer ?
#
loop_
_entity_poly.entity_id
_entity_poly.type
_entity_poly.pdbx_seq_one_letter_code
_entity_poly.pdbx_strand_id
1 'polypeptide(L)'
;MPFKCMQLTDFVLKFPHSARQKCVRIAWEKENINEKWKATRWAKKIEAREKKAKMTDFDRYKVMKAKKMVSTIAILCYFQINFPNTEYNCFRCKIKFLTLQCAIFA
;
A
#
# COMPACT_ATOMS: atom_id res chain seq x y z
N MET A 1 22.84 -8.18 21.54
CA MET A 1 21.67 -8.43 20.68
C MET A 1 22.16 -9.14 19.43
N PRO A 2 21.65 -10.33 19.07
CA PRO A 2 22.16 -11.08 17.92
C PRO A 2 21.72 -10.40 16.60
N PHE A 3 22.62 -10.35 15.60
CA PHE A 3 22.31 -9.69 14.31
C PHE A 3 21.16 -10.33 13.54
N LYS A 4 20.85 -11.61 13.82
CA LYS A 4 19.78 -12.36 13.15
C LYS A 4 18.38 -11.75 13.35
N CYS A 5 18.11 -11.09 14.48
CA CYS A 5 16.79 -10.54 14.78
C CYS A 5 16.63 -9.06 14.39
N MET A 6 17.66 -8.43 13.83
CA MET A 6 17.65 -7.03 13.47
C MET A 6 17.69 -6.85 11.94
N GLN A 7 16.89 -5.92 11.44
CA GLN A 7 16.93 -5.48 10.05
C GLN A 7 17.49 -4.06 10.02
N LEU A 8 18.56 -3.85 9.27
CA LEU A 8 19.21 -2.55 9.13
C LEU A 8 18.33 -1.61 8.29
N THR A 9 18.37 -0.33 8.64
CA THR A 9 17.72 0.77 7.90
C THR A 9 18.79 1.66 7.28
N ASP A 10 18.43 2.47 6.29
CA ASP A 10 19.38 3.36 5.60
C ASP A 10 19.86 4.56 6.43
N PHE A 11 19.33 4.75 7.64
CA PHE A 11 19.71 5.85 8.53
C PHE A 11 21.06 5.58 9.22
N VAL A 12 22.03 6.47 8.99
CA VAL A 12 23.36 6.40 9.59
C VAL A 12 23.58 7.60 10.51
N LEU A 13 23.92 7.33 11.77
CA LEU A 13 24.31 8.34 12.76
C LEU A 13 25.83 8.32 12.96
N LYS A 14 26.46 9.49 12.91
CA LYS A 14 27.90 9.64 13.12
C LYS A 14 28.17 10.04 14.59
N PHE A 15 28.73 9.13 15.37
CA PHE A 15 29.18 9.36 16.75
C PHE A 15 30.37 8.44 17.07
N PRO A 16 31.22 8.74 18.07
CA PRO A 16 32.36 7.89 18.40
C PRO A 16 31.91 6.51 18.91
N HIS A 17 32.70 5.49 18.60
CA HIS A 17 32.49 4.15 19.16
C HIS A 17 32.51 4.22 20.69
N SER A 18 31.61 3.48 21.36
CA SER A 18 31.43 3.52 22.83
C SER A 18 30.92 4.85 23.42
N ALA A 19 30.19 5.68 22.66
CA ALA A 19 29.53 6.86 23.20
C ALA A 19 28.45 6.54 24.25
N ARG A 20 28.31 7.39 25.29
CA ARG A 20 27.25 7.27 26.30
C ARG A 20 25.88 7.65 25.71
N GLN A 21 24.81 7.09 26.27
CA GLN A 21 23.42 7.33 25.85
C GLN A 21 23.06 8.81 25.64
N LYS A 22 23.60 9.71 26.48
CA LYS A 22 23.38 11.16 26.36
C LYS A 22 23.80 11.70 24.99
N CYS A 23 24.96 11.29 24.49
CA CYS A 23 25.47 11.72 23.19
C CYS A 23 24.63 11.16 22.04
N VAL A 24 24.20 9.89 22.15
CA VAL A 24 23.35 9.24 21.14
C VAL A 24 21.98 9.92 21.05
N ARG A 25 21.37 10.28 22.19
CA ARG A 25 20.10 11.00 22.22
C ARG A 25 20.21 12.37 21.54
N ILE A 26 21.26 13.12 21.85
CA ILE A 26 21.51 14.42 21.21
C ILE A 26 21.67 14.26 19.69
N ALA A 27 22.43 13.25 19.23
CA ALA A 27 22.58 12.99 17.79
C ALA A 27 21.26 12.54 17.13
N TRP A 28 20.45 11.75 17.83
CA TRP A 28 19.15 11.30 17.36
C TRP A 28 18.13 12.45 17.20
N GLU A 29 18.12 13.37 18.17
CA GLU A 29 17.28 14.58 18.17
C GLU A 29 17.75 15.56 17.09
N LYS A 30 19.06 15.80 16.95
CA LYS A 30 19.63 16.63 15.89
C LYS A 30 19.20 16.19 14.48
N GLU A 31 19.15 14.89 14.26
CA GLU A 31 18.81 14.31 12.96
C GLU A 31 17.29 14.04 12.77
N ASN A 32 16.46 14.30 13.78
CA ASN A 32 15.01 14.08 13.76
C ASN A 32 14.59 12.71 13.17
N ILE A 33 15.30 11.65 13.54
CA ILE A 33 15.13 10.31 12.93
C ILE A 33 13.72 9.77 13.13
N ASN A 34 13.05 10.11 14.22
CA ASN A 34 11.67 9.65 14.47
C ASN A 34 10.70 10.15 13.39
N GLU A 35 10.86 11.40 12.94
CA GLU A 35 10.02 11.98 11.89
C GLU A 35 10.35 11.38 10.53
N LYS A 36 11.66 11.28 10.23
CA LYS A 36 12.15 10.60 9.02
C LYS A 36 11.65 9.17 8.94
N TRP A 37 11.69 8.42 10.04
CA TRP A 37 11.18 7.05 10.15
C TRP A 37 9.68 6.99 9.85
N LYS A 38 8.86 7.82 10.51
CA LYS A 38 7.40 7.88 10.28
C LYS A 38 7.05 8.25 8.85
N ALA A 39 7.85 9.08 8.19
CA ALA A 39 7.64 9.45 6.78
C ALA A 39 7.90 8.27 5.82
N THR A 40 8.79 7.34 6.19
CA THR A 40 9.16 6.21 5.32
C THR A 40 7.98 5.32 4.96
N ARG A 41 8.05 4.73 3.76
CA ARG A 41 7.05 3.74 3.32
C ARG A 41 7.08 2.48 4.18
N TRP A 42 8.21 2.16 4.81
CA TRP A 42 8.33 1.00 5.69
C TRP A 42 7.52 1.19 6.97
N ALA A 43 7.72 2.30 7.69
CA ALA A 43 6.93 2.60 8.89
C ALA A 43 5.42 2.62 8.58
N LYS A 44 5.02 3.27 7.47
CA LYS A 44 3.62 3.27 7.01
C LYS A 44 3.05 1.87 6.77
N LYS A 45 3.86 0.92 6.27
CA LYS A 45 3.45 -0.49 6.11
C LYS A 45 3.26 -1.20 7.45
N ILE A 46 4.13 -0.93 8.43
CA ILE A 46 4.01 -1.49 9.78
C ILE A 46 2.73 -0.98 10.43
N GLU A 47 2.51 0.34 10.42
CA GLU A 47 1.29 0.96 10.95
C GLU A 47 0.03 0.44 10.25
N ALA A 48 0.06 0.29 8.93
CA ALA A 48 -1.06 -0.29 8.19
C ALA A 48 -1.34 -1.75 8.58
N ARG A 49 -0.30 -2.54 8.87
CA ARG A 49 -0.44 -3.93 9.34
C ARG A 49 -1.07 -3.96 10.73
N GLU A 50 -0.63 -3.10 11.64
CA GLU A 50 -1.22 -2.99 12.97
C GLU A 50 -2.67 -2.53 12.94
N LYS A 51 -3.00 -1.52 12.12
CA LYS A 51 -4.39 -1.05 11.94
C LYS A 51 -5.29 -2.15 11.38
N LYS A 52 -4.80 -2.98 10.46
CA LYS A 52 -5.53 -4.15 9.94
C LYS A 52 -5.76 -5.21 11.02
N ALA A 53 -4.75 -5.47 11.86
CA ALA A 53 -4.87 -6.43 12.97
C ALA A 53 -5.88 -5.96 14.03
N LYS A 54 -5.92 -4.66 14.31
CA LYS A 54 -6.82 -4.03 15.29
C LYS A 54 -8.25 -3.78 14.76
N MET A 55 -8.53 -4.08 13.48
CA MET A 55 -9.80 -3.72 12.84
C MET A 55 -10.97 -4.55 13.34
N THR A 56 -12.04 -3.87 13.74
CA THR A 56 -13.31 -4.48 14.18
C THR A 56 -14.13 -4.99 12.99
N ASP A 57 -15.08 -5.89 13.24
CA ASP A 57 -15.90 -6.48 12.17
C ASP A 57 -16.69 -5.43 11.36
N PHE A 58 -17.25 -4.45 12.06
CA PHE A 58 -17.98 -3.35 11.41
C PHE A 58 -17.09 -2.54 10.45
N ASP A 59 -15.84 -2.31 10.81
CA ASP A 59 -14.88 -1.61 9.95
C ASP A 59 -14.51 -2.46 8.72
N ARG A 60 -14.48 -3.80 8.84
CA ARG A 60 -14.28 -4.71 7.69
C ARG A 60 -15.43 -4.60 6.70
N TYR A 61 -16.68 -4.50 7.18
CA TYR A 61 -17.84 -4.29 6.31
C TYR A 61 -17.73 -2.99 5.51
N LYS A 62 -17.37 -1.88 6.17
CA LYS A 62 -17.14 -0.58 5.49
C LYS A 62 -16.05 -0.68 4.43
N VAL A 63 -14.91 -1.30 4.76
CA VAL A 63 -13.79 -1.50 3.85
C VAL A 63 -14.20 -2.36 2.64
N MET A 64 -15.01 -3.40 2.84
CA MET A 64 -15.49 -4.25 1.75
C MET A 64 -16.37 -3.46 0.76
N LYS A 65 -17.33 -2.68 1.26
CA LYS A 65 -18.19 -1.85 0.40
C LYS A 65 -17.40 -0.81 -0.38
N ALA A 66 -16.48 -0.10 0.29
CA ALA A 66 -15.61 0.87 -0.35
C ALA A 66 -14.73 0.22 -1.45
N LYS A 67 -14.13 -0.93 -1.16
CA LYS A 67 -13.32 -1.68 -2.14
C LYS A 67 -14.11 -2.09 -3.38
N LYS A 68 -15.37 -2.53 -3.21
CA LYS A 68 -16.24 -2.93 -4.33
C LYS A 68 -16.55 -1.77 -5.27
N MET A 69 -16.78 -0.57 -4.72
CA MET A 69 -16.98 0.64 -5.54
C MET A 69 -15.71 0.99 -6.31
N VAL A 70 -14.56 1.06 -5.63
CA VAL A 70 -13.28 1.40 -6.25
C VAL A 70 -12.89 0.39 -7.33
N SER A 71 -13.08 -0.91 -7.10
CA SER A 71 -12.79 -1.93 -8.11
C SER A 71 -13.65 -1.79 -9.35
N THR A 72 -14.94 -1.48 -9.17
CA THR A 72 -15.87 -1.28 -10.31
C THR A 72 -15.44 -0.08 -11.14
N ILE A 73 -15.15 1.05 -10.50
CA ILE A 73 -14.71 2.28 -11.19
C ILE A 73 -13.36 2.05 -11.89
N ALA A 74 -12.41 1.40 -11.23
CA ALA A 74 -11.09 1.12 -11.81
C ALA A 74 -11.20 0.26 -13.07
N ILE A 75 -12.06 -0.76 -13.07
CA ILE A 75 -12.32 -1.61 -14.23
C ILE A 75 -12.94 -0.79 -15.36
N LEU A 76 -13.93 0.05 -15.07
CA LEU A 76 -14.58 0.91 -16.08
C LEU A 76 -13.59 1.90 -16.71
N CYS A 77 -12.78 2.56 -15.88
CA CYS A 77 -11.74 3.49 -16.33
C CYS A 77 -10.68 2.78 -17.18
N TYR A 78 -10.24 1.60 -16.76
CA TYR A 78 -9.30 0.76 -17.53
C TYR A 78 -9.86 0.42 -18.91
N PHE A 79 -11.14 0.00 -19.00
CA PHE A 79 -11.77 -0.30 -20.27
C PHE A 79 -11.93 0.94 -21.16
N GLN A 80 -12.21 2.11 -20.58
CA GLN A 80 -12.32 3.36 -21.33
C GLN A 80 -10.98 3.83 -21.92
N ILE A 81 -9.87 3.66 -21.17
CA ILE A 81 -8.52 4.00 -21.65
C ILE A 81 -8.05 3.04 -22.76
N ASN A 82 -8.29 1.73 -22.59
CA ASN A 82 -7.77 0.73 -23.53
C ASN A 82 -8.70 0.49 -24.75
N PHE A 83 -9.98 0.87 -24.68
CA PHE A 83 -10.96 0.70 -25.77
C PHE A 83 -11.84 1.96 -25.94
N PRO A 84 -11.31 3.05 -26.56
CA PRO A 84 -11.99 4.34 -26.62
C PRO A 84 -13.05 4.49 -27.74
N ASN A 85 -12.94 3.74 -28.85
CA ASN A 85 -13.77 3.94 -30.05
C ASN A 85 -14.97 3.01 -30.17
N THR A 86 -15.26 2.28 -29.11
CA THR A 86 -16.31 1.31 -29.12
C THR A 86 -17.54 1.88 -28.44
N GLU A 87 -18.50 2.31 -29.26
CA GLU A 87 -19.82 2.73 -28.83
C GLU A 87 -20.56 1.52 -28.23
N TYR A 88 -20.47 1.37 -26.90
CA TYR A 88 -21.33 0.45 -26.18
C TYR A 88 -22.18 1.24 -25.20
N ASN A 89 -23.32 1.75 -25.68
CA ASN A 89 -24.36 2.32 -24.83
C ASN A 89 -25.15 1.27 -24.03
N CYS A 90 -24.62 0.07 -23.78
CA CYS A 90 -25.29 -0.92 -22.93
C CYS A 90 -24.32 -1.87 -22.22
N PHE A 91 -24.30 -1.80 -20.89
CA PHE A 91 -23.58 -2.72 -19.98
C PHE A 91 -23.83 -4.21 -20.30
N ARG A 92 -24.97 -4.53 -20.93
CA ARG A 92 -25.39 -5.89 -21.25
C ARG A 92 -24.78 -6.44 -22.55
N CYS A 93 -24.34 -5.59 -23.48
CA CYS A 93 -23.64 -6.03 -24.69
C CYS A 93 -22.16 -6.39 -24.43
N LYS A 94 -21.52 -5.78 -23.42
CA LYS A 94 -20.10 -5.99 -23.09
C LYS A 94 -19.80 -7.38 -22.53
N ILE A 95 -20.72 -7.96 -21.74
CA ILE A 95 -20.57 -9.33 -21.21
C ILE A 95 -20.69 -10.37 -22.33
N LYS A 96 -21.60 -10.16 -23.30
CA LYS A 96 -21.77 -11.06 -24.44
C LYS A 96 -20.53 -11.10 -25.36
N PHE A 97 -19.87 -9.96 -25.56
CA PHE A 97 -18.69 -9.89 -26.43
C PHE A 97 -17.51 -10.69 -25.89
N LEU A 98 -17.22 -10.64 -24.57
CA LEU A 98 -16.19 -11.47 -23.96
C LEU A 98 -16.50 -12.98 -24.00
N THR A 99 -17.77 -13.38 -23.83
CA THR A 99 -18.14 -14.80 -23.93
C THR A 99 -18.02 -15.34 -25.36
N LEU A 100 -18.23 -14.48 -26.37
CA LEU A 100 -18.09 -14.86 -27.79
C LEU A 100 -16.62 -14.94 -28.22
N GLN A 101 -15.75 -14.07 -27.70
CA GLN A 101 -14.33 -14.10 -28.04
C GLN A 101 -13.60 -15.31 -27.44
N CYS A 102 -14.01 -15.78 -26.26
CA CYS A 102 -13.51 -17.04 -25.69
C CYS A 102 -14.00 -18.30 -26.43
N ALA A 103 -15.13 -18.22 -27.17
CA ALA A 103 -15.66 -19.34 -27.94
C ALA A 103 -15.06 -19.48 -29.35
N ILE A 104 -14.42 -18.42 -29.87
CA ILE A 104 -13.76 -18.41 -31.18
C ILE A 104 -12.28 -18.85 -31.09
N PHE A 105 -11.68 -18.78 -29.89
CA PHE A 105 -10.28 -19.16 -29.62
C PHE A 105 -10.14 -20.45 -28.79
N ALA A 106 -11.19 -21.29 -28.76
CA ALA A 106 -11.17 -22.64 -28.20
C ALA A 106 -11.37 -23.68 -29.31
#